data_AF-A0A7G5EK67-F1
#
_entry.id   AF-A0A7G5EK67-F1
#
_cell.length_a   1.000
_cell.length_b   1.000
_cell.length_c   1.000
_cell.angle_alpha   90.00
_cell.angle_beta   90.00
_cell.angle_gamma   90.00
#
_symmetry.space_group_name_H-M   'P 1'
#
loop_
_entity.id
_entity.type
_entity.pdbx_description
1 polymer ?
#
loop_
_entity_poly.entity_id
_entity_poly.type
_entity_poly.pdbx_seq_one_letter_code
_entity_poly.pdbx_strand_id
1 'polypeptide(L)'
;MVILVLDFQFICIYTDLKRGDHVTKANRISALRPAILATILALSCSGTWAARSFTPQAGTWMVSEEIDGKPGRGLAIDVQGNTLFMQVFGYEQNGDATFYTATAQMDGTTATAPLMRYKAGRSFGGGAQDAVEDGSPGMVTVSFSNGILGSIRFPGEQEKPIERFLVNDPDFDDAVLAPSPEAKNIGKTSKWLLVDQGGNFVDFLGAGLSKVEGKNYRLSLSSRFSGYRASYDCQRLSGVQSFSCQALVSDAATSPHTDLKFQMIGPEVVGTLKNSSGHVLEIAGVQRAMGFLGGAVSLCGMYEYTYMPAGCDQWQMPSNGTWVFADELTGRPGRGISVDMQDKVAILQIFNYLPDGRSTFHMGSAVIGRNPVTGTINPRIVPIQRYQRGRYLGGPASAAAPVSDGQEAGAAVIEFSGRNEDRFAPYVEGTFQLPGEEVKPVKRLDLQGLTPFSRLAGEWVMAFSNAVPPDAPILRKVRFSSTNEASATSDDGLVQCTKNPYDVPRYVCNLYTDATRAVVQGSLYARFNGFTADEDAIQLKDQFANWRGVGQISND
;
A
#
# COMPACT_ATOMS: atom_id res chain seq x y z
N MET A 1 22.54 33.10 -21.21
CA MET A 1 22.93 33.83 -19.99
C MET A 1 21.82 33.66 -18.98
N VAL A 2 22.09 32.87 -17.91
CA VAL A 2 21.60 32.99 -16.51
C VAL A 2 20.14 33.44 -16.34
N ILE A 3 19.15 32.54 -16.13
CA ILE A 3 18.71 31.85 -14.88
C ILE A 3 17.67 32.64 -14.04
N LEU A 4 16.54 31.95 -13.80
CA LEU A 4 15.52 32.01 -12.69
C LEU A 4 14.73 33.33 -12.53
N VAL A 5 13.43 33.36 -12.22
CA VAL A 5 12.59 32.56 -11.30
C VAL A 5 11.14 32.59 -11.83
N LEU A 6 10.38 31.49 -11.76
CA LEU A 6 8.91 31.56 -11.83
C LEU A 6 8.32 31.06 -10.50
N ASP A 7 8.02 32.03 -9.64
CA ASP A 7 7.05 31.95 -8.56
C ASP A 7 5.65 31.76 -9.16
N PHE A 8 4.89 30.79 -8.67
CA PHE A 8 3.43 30.79 -8.81
C PHE A 8 2.83 31.22 -7.48
N GLN A 9 2.62 32.52 -7.31
CA GLN A 9 1.69 33.07 -6.32
C GLN A 9 0.33 33.31 -6.97
N PHE A 10 -0.72 32.80 -6.31
CA PHE A 10 -2.10 33.20 -6.55
C PHE A 10 -2.26 34.71 -6.32
N ILE A 11 -2.72 35.43 -7.34
CA ILE A 11 -2.99 36.88 -7.27
C ILE A 11 -4.32 37.10 -6.52
N CYS A 12 -4.23 37.59 -5.29
CA CYS A 12 -5.25 38.46 -4.69
C CYS A 12 -4.96 39.90 -5.14
N ILE A 13 -5.99 40.59 -5.63
CA ILE A 13 -5.88 41.95 -6.16
C ILE A 13 -5.67 42.94 -5.01
N TYR A 14 -4.48 43.54 -4.92
CA TYR A 14 -4.23 44.77 -4.18
C TYR A 14 -4.50 45.97 -5.09
N THR A 15 -5.35 46.91 -4.66
CA THR A 15 -5.41 48.25 -5.26
C THR A 15 -4.69 49.23 -4.33
N ASP A 16 -3.61 49.81 -4.85
CA ASP A 16 -2.81 50.87 -4.24
C ASP A 16 -3.09 52.17 -5.01
N LEU A 17 -3.45 53.25 -4.32
CA LEU A 17 -3.75 54.56 -4.90
C LEU A 17 -2.76 55.60 -4.38
N LYS A 18 -1.95 56.13 -5.30
CA LYS A 18 -0.90 57.14 -5.09
C LYS A 18 -1.44 58.59 -4.99
N ARG A 19 -0.87 59.31 -4.00
CA ARG A 19 -0.12 60.60 -4.05
C ARG A 19 -0.84 61.97 -4.23
N GLY A 20 -0.54 62.86 -3.26
CA GLY A 20 -0.40 64.34 -3.33
C GLY A 20 -1.54 65.14 -2.65
N ASP A 21 -1.38 66.14 -1.76
CA ASP A 21 -0.24 66.87 -1.20
C ASP A 21 -0.67 67.70 0.04
N HIS A 22 0.32 68.08 0.88
CA HIS A 22 0.42 69.20 1.84
C HIS A 22 -0.43 69.35 3.15
N VAL A 23 0.25 69.06 4.29
CA VAL A 23 0.43 69.81 5.58
C VAL A 23 -0.74 70.60 6.24
N THR A 24 -1.17 70.20 7.46
CA THR A 24 -0.92 70.89 8.77
C THR A 24 -1.43 70.13 10.02
N LYS A 25 -0.69 70.28 11.13
CA LYS A 25 -0.75 69.73 12.52
C LYS A 25 -2.10 69.94 13.27
N ALA A 26 -2.49 69.30 14.39
CA ALA A 26 -1.83 68.46 15.40
C ALA A 26 -2.85 67.66 16.27
N ASN A 27 -2.38 66.48 16.73
CA ASN A 27 -2.66 65.67 17.94
C ASN A 27 -4.07 65.51 18.56
N ARG A 28 -4.51 64.24 18.59
CA ARG A 28 -5.49 63.60 19.51
C ARG A 28 -4.85 62.32 20.08
N ILE A 29 -4.89 62.03 21.38
CA ILE A 29 -5.99 61.61 22.28
C ILE A 29 -6.39 60.13 22.15
N SER A 30 -6.32 59.53 23.34
CA SER A 30 -6.81 58.29 23.93
C SER A 30 -8.23 57.81 23.60
N ALA A 31 -8.36 56.49 23.63
CA ALA A 31 -9.37 55.70 24.36
C ALA A 31 -10.81 55.46 23.83
N LEU A 32 -11.19 54.18 24.01
CA LEU A 32 -12.50 53.57 24.30
C LEU A 32 -13.39 53.03 23.15
N ARG A 33 -13.62 51.70 23.27
CA ARG A 33 -14.61 50.77 22.65
C ARG A 33 -16.08 51.23 22.91
N PRO A 34 -17.20 50.63 22.38
CA PRO A 34 -17.37 49.25 21.87
C PRO A 34 -18.43 48.97 20.75
N ALA A 35 -18.51 47.68 20.35
CA ALA A 35 -19.71 46.86 20.08
C ALA A 35 -20.38 46.77 18.67
N ILE A 36 -20.59 45.49 18.26
CA ILE A 36 -21.79 44.87 17.64
C ILE A 36 -21.84 44.54 16.12
N LEU A 37 -21.79 43.22 15.89
CA LEU A 37 -22.51 42.30 14.96
C LEU A 37 -22.30 42.22 13.43
N ALA A 38 -22.09 40.95 13.04
CA ALA A 38 -22.62 40.20 11.88
C ALA A 38 -22.12 40.60 10.46
N THR A 39 -21.76 39.70 9.54
CA THR A 39 -22.13 38.30 9.32
C THR A 39 -21.00 37.62 8.54
N ILE A 40 -20.56 36.43 8.96
CA ILE A 40 -19.63 35.57 8.22
C ILE A 40 -20.47 34.69 7.29
N LEU A 41 -20.29 34.83 5.97
CA LEU A 41 -20.57 33.77 5.01
C LEU A 41 -19.30 33.57 4.17
N ALA A 42 -18.40 32.72 4.67
CA ALA A 42 -17.28 32.22 3.88
C ALA A 42 -17.77 30.99 3.11
N LEU A 43 -17.98 31.13 1.80
CA LEU A 43 -18.05 29.97 0.91
C LEU A 43 -16.64 29.37 0.82
N SER A 44 -16.46 28.23 1.47
CA SER A 44 -15.30 27.35 1.28
C SER A 44 -15.41 26.68 -0.09
N CYS A 45 -14.55 27.06 -1.04
CA CYS A 45 -14.30 26.26 -2.24
C CYS A 45 -13.52 25.00 -1.85
N SER A 46 -14.23 23.97 -1.38
CA SER A 46 -13.70 22.62 -1.33
C SER A 46 -13.63 22.12 -2.77
N GLY A 47 -12.42 21.98 -3.32
CA GLY A 47 -12.24 21.21 -4.55
C GLY A 47 -12.77 19.80 -4.30
N THR A 48 -13.92 19.47 -4.87
CA THR A 48 -14.49 18.12 -4.77
C THR A 48 -13.72 17.21 -5.69
N TRP A 49 -12.72 16.52 -5.16
CA TRP A 49 -12.09 15.40 -5.85
C TRP A 49 -13.14 14.32 -6.10
N ALA A 50 -13.20 13.80 -7.33
CA ALA A 50 -14.06 12.66 -7.62
C ALA A 50 -13.50 11.43 -6.89
N ALA A 51 -14.28 10.86 -5.98
CA ALA A 51 -13.91 9.65 -5.27
C ALA A 51 -13.73 8.49 -6.25
N ARG A 52 -12.62 7.75 -6.12
CA ARG A 52 -12.37 6.55 -6.92
C ARG A 52 -13.01 5.31 -6.31
N SER A 53 -13.43 4.39 -7.17
CA SER A 53 -13.91 3.06 -6.79
C SER A 53 -12.79 2.05 -6.50
N PHE A 54 -11.52 2.46 -6.60
CA PHE A 54 -10.35 1.66 -6.27
C PHE A 54 -9.12 2.53 -5.97
N THR A 55 -8.08 1.91 -5.42
CA THR A 55 -6.74 2.50 -5.27
C THR A 55 -5.72 1.64 -6.02
N PRO A 56 -4.90 2.20 -6.93
CA PRO A 56 -3.77 1.49 -7.55
C PRO A 56 -2.82 0.92 -6.50
N GLN A 57 -2.48 -0.37 -6.63
CA GLN A 57 -1.57 -1.01 -5.69
C GLN A 57 -0.16 -0.43 -5.80
N ALA A 58 0.46 -0.25 -4.63
CA ALA A 58 1.87 0.07 -4.55
C ALA A 58 2.72 -1.15 -4.97
N GLY A 59 3.83 -0.89 -5.67
CA GLY A 59 4.84 -1.89 -6.02
C GLY A 59 5.33 -1.80 -7.47
N THR A 60 5.79 -2.92 -8.02
CA THR A 60 6.36 -3.00 -9.37
C THR A 60 5.27 -3.11 -10.43
N TRP A 61 5.35 -2.27 -11.46
CA TRP A 61 4.46 -2.26 -12.62
C TRP A 61 5.29 -2.35 -13.90
N MET A 62 4.70 -2.95 -14.92
CA MET A 62 5.35 -3.20 -16.21
C MET A 62 4.52 -2.62 -17.34
N VAL A 63 5.18 -2.25 -18.42
CA VAL A 63 4.51 -1.98 -19.71
C VAL A 63 4.17 -3.35 -20.30
N SER A 64 2.87 -3.68 -20.44
CA SER A 64 2.43 -5.05 -20.74
C SER A 64 3.03 -5.58 -22.05
N GLU A 65 3.19 -4.72 -23.04
CA GLU A 65 3.82 -5.06 -24.33
C GLU A 65 5.33 -5.37 -24.24
N GLU A 66 5.98 -4.99 -23.14
CA GLU A 66 7.42 -5.20 -22.90
C GLU A 66 7.67 -6.42 -21.98
N ILE A 67 6.65 -7.23 -21.66
CA ILE A 67 6.77 -8.47 -20.88
C ILE A 67 7.08 -9.65 -21.81
N ASP A 68 8.34 -9.73 -22.28
CA ASP A 68 8.82 -10.78 -23.19
C ASP A 68 9.84 -11.74 -22.53
N GLY A 69 10.01 -11.64 -21.21
CA GLY A 69 11.00 -12.40 -20.44
C GLY A 69 12.43 -11.83 -20.50
N LYS A 70 12.66 -10.72 -21.20
CA LYS A 70 13.95 -10.02 -21.22
C LYS A 70 13.92 -8.77 -20.34
N PRO A 71 15.08 -8.31 -19.85
CA PRO A 71 15.16 -7.05 -19.13
C PRO A 71 14.71 -5.86 -19.99
N GLY A 72 13.97 -4.93 -19.41
CA GLY A 72 13.40 -3.79 -20.11
C GLY A 72 13.22 -2.59 -19.18
N ARG A 73 12.25 -1.73 -19.49
CA ARG A 73 11.83 -0.64 -18.61
C ARG A 73 10.65 -1.08 -17.74
N GLY A 74 10.38 -0.31 -16.71
CA GLY A 74 9.24 -0.51 -15.85
C GLY A 74 9.12 0.58 -14.81
N LEU A 75 8.23 0.34 -13.86
CA LEU A 75 7.70 1.36 -12.98
C LEU A 75 7.70 0.84 -11.53
N ALA A 76 7.92 1.75 -10.60
CA ALA A 76 7.42 1.64 -9.24
C ALA A 76 6.33 2.68 -9.05
N ILE A 77 5.13 2.24 -8.67
CA ILE A 77 3.99 3.11 -8.42
C ILE A 77 3.65 3.06 -6.93
N ASP A 78 3.32 4.21 -6.38
CA ASP A 78 2.87 4.38 -5.00
C ASP A 78 1.79 5.45 -4.94
N VAL A 79 0.56 5.05 -4.60
CA VAL A 79 -0.59 5.96 -4.51
C VAL A 79 -1.07 6.00 -3.07
N GLN A 80 -1.05 7.19 -2.47
CA GLN A 80 -1.49 7.41 -1.09
C GLN A 80 -2.44 8.61 -1.05
N GLY A 81 -3.71 8.34 -0.69
CA GLY A 81 -4.75 9.34 -0.89
C GLY A 81 -4.82 9.71 -2.37
N ASN A 82 -4.84 11.00 -2.69
CA ASN A 82 -4.80 11.48 -4.06
C ASN A 82 -3.38 11.73 -4.60
N THR A 83 -2.32 11.46 -3.83
CA THR A 83 -0.95 11.66 -4.30
C THR A 83 -0.43 10.40 -4.99
N LEU A 84 -0.08 10.53 -6.27
CA LEU A 84 0.74 9.57 -7.00
C LEU A 84 2.22 9.94 -6.87
N PHE A 85 3.03 8.98 -6.47
CA PHE A 85 4.47 8.98 -6.69
C PHE A 85 4.84 7.81 -7.59
N MET A 86 5.56 8.10 -8.66
CA MET A 86 5.96 7.11 -9.66
C MET A 86 7.44 7.25 -9.94
N GLN A 87 8.14 6.12 -9.99
CA GLN A 87 9.55 6.04 -10.38
C GLN A 87 9.62 5.17 -11.62
N VAL A 88 10.32 5.63 -12.66
CA VAL A 88 10.48 4.90 -13.92
C VAL A 88 11.95 4.51 -14.02
N PHE A 89 12.26 3.22 -14.08
CA PHE A 89 13.59 2.77 -14.49
C PHE A 89 13.61 2.61 -16.01
N GLY A 90 14.66 3.11 -16.64
CA GLY A 90 14.82 2.98 -18.08
C GLY A 90 16.20 3.40 -18.55
N TYR A 91 16.28 3.87 -19.78
CA TYR A 91 17.55 4.07 -20.45
C TYR A 91 17.62 5.42 -21.14
N GLU A 92 18.83 5.97 -21.20
CA GLU A 92 19.17 7.12 -22.05
C GLU A 92 19.41 6.65 -23.48
N GLN A 93 19.45 7.59 -24.43
CA GLN A 93 19.65 7.28 -25.85
C GLN A 93 20.98 6.53 -26.13
N ASN A 94 22.00 6.76 -25.31
CA ASN A 94 23.28 6.06 -25.39
C ASN A 94 23.24 4.63 -24.79
N GLY A 95 22.11 4.19 -24.24
CA GLY A 95 21.92 2.89 -23.63
C GLY A 95 22.29 2.83 -22.14
N ASP A 96 22.74 3.92 -21.53
CA ASP A 96 22.99 3.97 -20.09
C ASP A 96 21.68 3.81 -19.31
N ALA A 97 21.70 3.03 -18.23
CA ALA A 97 20.59 2.97 -17.29
C ALA A 97 20.42 4.33 -16.58
N THR A 98 19.18 4.77 -16.46
CA THR A 98 18.78 6.01 -15.79
C THR A 98 17.45 5.79 -15.08
N PHE A 99 17.00 6.77 -14.31
CA PHE A 99 15.67 6.76 -13.75
C PHE A 99 15.01 8.13 -13.81
N TYR A 100 13.70 8.12 -13.70
CA TYR A 100 12.87 9.30 -13.66
C TYR A 100 11.89 9.21 -12.50
N THR A 101 11.40 10.35 -12.02
CA THR A 101 10.29 10.38 -11.07
C THR A 101 9.16 11.27 -11.57
N ALA A 102 7.95 10.99 -11.15
CA ALA A 102 6.81 11.85 -11.34
C ALA A 102 6.01 11.89 -10.04
N THR A 103 5.55 13.08 -9.66
CA THR A 103 4.64 13.27 -8.53
C THR A 103 3.46 14.08 -9.02
N ALA A 104 2.25 13.57 -8.79
CA ALA A 104 1.02 14.18 -9.27
C ALA A 104 -0.10 14.04 -8.25
N GLN A 105 -1.09 14.92 -8.33
CA GLN A 105 -2.40 14.65 -7.76
C GLN A 105 -3.22 13.84 -8.78
N MET A 106 -3.94 12.84 -8.30
CA MET A 106 -4.87 12.02 -9.05
C MET A 106 -6.15 12.81 -9.30
N ASP A 107 -6.53 12.97 -10.57
CA ASP A 107 -7.83 13.46 -11.01
C ASP A 107 -8.68 12.28 -11.47
N GLY A 108 -9.63 11.86 -10.63
CA GLY A 108 -10.28 10.56 -10.78
C GLY A 108 -9.23 9.46 -10.82
N THR A 109 -9.21 8.65 -11.88
CA THR A 109 -8.25 7.55 -12.06
C THR A 109 -7.02 7.93 -12.89
N THR A 110 -6.85 9.21 -13.23
CA THR A 110 -5.76 9.69 -14.08
C THR A 110 -4.84 10.64 -13.33
N ALA A 111 -3.55 10.63 -13.65
CA ALA A 111 -2.58 11.60 -13.20
C ALA A 111 -1.68 12.04 -14.36
N THR A 112 -1.36 13.34 -14.40
CA THR A 112 -0.42 13.90 -15.38
C THR A 112 0.61 14.76 -14.65
N ALA A 113 1.89 14.50 -14.90
CA ALA A 113 3.00 15.22 -14.26
C ALA A 113 4.24 15.30 -15.17
N PRO A 114 5.13 16.27 -14.95
CA PRO A 114 6.45 16.24 -15.59
C PRO A 114 7.22 15.01 -15.10
N LEU A 115 7.83 14.30 -16.04
CA LEU A 115 8.72 13.19 -15.74
C LEU A 115 10.11 13.78 -15.49
N MET A 116 10.59 13.81 -14.25
CA MET A 116 11.78 14.53 -13.83
C MET A 116 13.03 13.64 -13.84
N ARG A 117 14.18 14.22 -14.23
CA ARG A 117 15.51 13.60 -14.14
C ARG A 117 16.31 14.22 -13.00
N TYR A 118 17.29 13.46 -12.52
CA TYR A 118 18.20 13.89 -11.47
C TYR A 118 19.63 13.42 -11.76
N LYS A 119 20.61 14.13 -11.23
CA LYS A 119 22.03 13.79 -11.33
C LYS A 119 22.79 14.19 -10.07
N ALA A 120 24.04 13.74 -9.99
CA ALA A 120 25.00 14.10 -8.97
C ALA A 120 24.48 13.85 -7.55
N GLY A 121 23.79 12.74 -7.31
CA GLY A 121 23.45 12.28 -5.97
C GLY A 121 24.40 11.20 -5.47
N ARG A 122 24.08 10.64 -4.30
CA ARG A 122 24.89 9.63 -3.61
C ARG A 122 24.98 8.30 -4.37
N SER A 123 26.20 7.83 -4.63
CA SER A 123 26.49 6.48 -5.14
C SER A 123 26.58 5.45 -4.02
N PHE A 124 26.62 4.16 -4.37
CA PHE A 124 26.98 3.10 -3.42
C PHE A 124 28.38 3.34 -2.84
N GLY A 125 28.52 3.15 -1.53
CA GLY A 125 29.75 3.46 -0.77
C GLY A 125 30.15 4.94 -0.75
N GLY A 126 29.38 5.82 -1.40
CA GLY A 126 29.68 7.25 -1.48
C GLY A 126 29.33 8.02 -0.20
N GLY A 127 29.92 9.21 -0.07
CA GLY A 127 29.58 10.16 0.99
C GLY A 127 28.14 10.66 0.90
N ALA A 128 27.63 11.26 1.98
CA ALA A 128 26.30 11.87 1.99
C ALA A 128 26.23 13.00 0.94
N GLN A 129 25.24 12.94 0.04
CA GLN A 129 25.13 13.85 -1.09
C GLN A 129 23.68 13.91 -1.59
N ASP A 130 23.10 15.12 -1.56
CA ASP A 130 21.84 15.42 -2.24
C ASP A 130 22.07 15.43 -3.76
N ALA A 131 21.08 14.99 -4.52
CA ALA A 131 21.06 15.11 -5.96
C ALA A 131 20.51 16.47 -6.42
N VAL A 132 20.69 16.75 -7.71
CA VAL A 132 20.21 17.96 -8.36
C VAL A 132 19.28 17.58 -9.52
N GLU A 133 18.21 18.34 -9.70
CA GLU A 133 17.32 18.20 -10.86
C GLU A 133 18.08 18.44 -12.18
N ASP A 134 17.80 17.60 -13.18
CA ASP A 134 18.42 17.62 -14.50
C ASP A 134 17.38 17.78 -15.63
N GLY A 135 16.31 18.53 -15.32
CA GLY A 135 15.21 18.82 -16.22
C GLY A 135 14.22 17.67 -16.39
N SER A 136 13.41 17.75 -17.44
CA SER A 136 12.34 16.80 -17.75
C SER A 136 12.30 16.48 -19.25
N PRO A 137 12.24 15.20 -19.66
CA PRO A 137 11.88 14.82 -21.04
C PRO A 137 10.46 15.22 -21.46
N GLY A 138 9.57 15.62 -20.54
CA GLY A 138 8.20 16.04 -20.84
C GLY A 138 7.18 15.47 -19.86
N MET A 139 5.89 15.60 -20.21
CA MET A 139 4.79 15.12 -19.38
C MET A 139 4.55 13.63 -19.57
N VAL A 140 4.33 12.93 -18.47
CA VAL A 140 3.78 11.57 -18.44
C VAL A 140 2.32 11.64 -18.00
N THR A 141 1.46 10.86 -18.67
CA THR A 141 0.07 10.64 -18.23
C THR A 141 -0.09 9.17 -17.88
N VAL A 142 -0.64 8.86 -16.71
CA VAL A 142 -1.04 7.51 -16.31
C VAL A 142 -2.52 7.50 -16.01
N SER A 143 -3.22 6.47 -16.47
CA SER A 143 -4.65 6.26 -16.23
C SER A 143 -4.89 4.84 -15.77
N PHE A 144 -5.58 4.65 -14.65
CA PHE A 144 -5.87 3.32 -14.13
C PHE A 144 -7.29 2.90 -14.50
N SER A 145 -7.46 1.65 -14.88
CA SER A 145 -8.79 1.03 -15.08
C SER A 145 -9.26 0.29 -13.83
N ASN A 146 -8.32 -0.26 -13.05
CA ASN A 146 -8.54 -0.80 -11.71
C ASN A 146 -7.23 -0.74 -10.90
N GLY A 147 -7.18 -1.39 -9.75
CA GLY A 147 -6.01 -1.33 -8.87
C GLY A 147 -4.75 -2.04 -9.40
N ILE A 148 -4.84 -2.82 -10.48
CA ILE A 148 -3.73 -3.60 -11.05
C ILE A 148 -3.52 -3.42 -12.56
N LEU A 149 -4.41 -2.70 -13.25
CA LEU A 149 -4.34 -2.44 -14.69
C LEU A 149 -4.47 -0.94 -14.99
N GLY A 150 -3.83 -0.51 -16.06
CA GLY A 150 -3.95 0.86 -16.55
C GLY A 150 -3.29 1.07 -17.91
N SER A 151 -3.09 2.33 -18.24
CA SER A 151 -2.33 2.79 -19.39
C SER A 151 -1.35 3.89 -18.96
N ILE A 152 -0.26 4.01 -19.72
CA ILE A 152 0.72 5.08 -19.57
C ILE A 152 1.07 5.66 -20.93
N ARG A 153 1.20 6.99 -20.98
CA ARG A 153 1.75 7.71 -22.12
C ARG A 153 3.00 8.44 -21.66
N PHE A 154 4.16 7.92 -22.07
CA PHE A 154 5.45 8.57 -21.87
C PHE A 154 5.64 9.75 -22.83
N PRO A 155 6.53 10.71 -22.51
CA PRO A 155 6.89 11.78 -23.44
C PRO A 155 7.36 11.22 -24.79
N GLY A 156 6.74 11.66 -25.87
CA GLY A 156 7.09 11.24 -27.23
C GLY A 156 6.68 9.82 -27.61
N GLU A 157 5.91 9.12 -26.77
CA GLU A 157 5.37 7.79 -27.05
C GLU A 157 3.84 7.83 -27.19
N GLN A 158 3.28 6.85 -27.90
CA GLN A 158 1.84 6.56 -27.83
C GLN A 158 1.49 6.01 -26.46
N GLU A 159 0.20 6.02 -26.13
CA GLU A 159 -0.32 5.35 -24.95
C GLU A 159 -0.05 3.84 -25.05
N LYS A 160 0.34 3.24 -23.92
CA LYS A 160 0.63 1.81 -23.79
C LYS A 160 -0.06 1.21 -22.57
N PRO A 161 -0.49 -0.05 -22.62
CA PRO A 161 -1.01 -0.74 -21.46
C PRO A 161 0.09 -0.96 -20.41
N ILE A 162 -0.28 -0.84 -19.14
CA ILE A 162 0.54 -1.19 -17.98
C ILE A 162 -0.23 -2.13 -17.06
N GLU A 163 0.51 -2.98 -16.37
CA GLU A 163 -0.04 -3.90 -15.38
C GLU A 163 0.87 -4.05 -14.17
N ARG A 164 0.26 -4.33 -13.03
CA ARG A 164 0.96 -4.70 -11.80
C ARG A 164 1.74 -5.99 -12.08
N PHE A 165 3.05 -5.95 -11.90
CA PHE A 165 3.87 -7.16 -12.01
C PHE A 165 3.50 -8.11 -10.88
N LEU A 166 3.01 -9.30 -11.20
CA LEU A 166 2.66 -10.32 -10.23
C LEU A 166 3.60 -11.51 -10.35
N VAL A 167 4.22 -11.89 -9.25
CA VAL A 167 5.05 -13.11 -9.17
C VAL A 167 4.12 -14.31 -9.30
N ASN A 168 4.30 -15.09 -10.35
CA ASN A 168 3.59 -16.35 -10.56
C ASN A 168 4.55 -17.51 -10.36
N ASP A 169 4.46 -18.18 -9.21
CA ASP A 169 5.24 -19.38 -8.88
C ASP A 169 4.26 -20.51 -8.49
N PRO A 170 3.72 -21.25 -9.48
CA PRO A 170 2.72 -22.28 -9.22
C PRO A 170 3.23 -23.40 -8.29
N ASP A 171 4.51 -23.74 -8.37
CA ASP A 171 5.13 -24.76 -7.53
C ASP A 171 5.17 -24.31 -6.06
N PHE A 172 5.49 -23.03 -5.82
CA PHE A 172 5.41 -22.44 -4.49
C PHE A 172 3.97 -22.33 -3.99
N ASP A 173 3.05 -21.84 -4.82
CA ASP A 173 1.64 -21.72 -4.45
C ASP A 173 1.10 -23.08 -4.01
N ASP A 174 1.41 -24.13 -4.77
CA ASP A 174 1.02 -25.49 -4.47
C ASP A 174 1.71 -26.03 -3.22
N ALA A 175 3.00 -25.75 -3.02
CA ALA A 175 3.73 -26.13 -1.82
C ALA A 175 3.20 -25.48 -0.54
N VAL A 176 2.79 -24.21 -0.62
CA VAL A 176 2.20 -23.46 0.49
C VAL A 176 0.82 -23.98 0.84
N LEU A 177 0.06 -24.38 -0.18
CA LEU A 177 -1.28 -24.89 0.00
C LEU A 177 -1.28 -26.40 0.29
N ALA A 178 -0.19 -27.12 0.04
CA ALA A 178 -0.09 -28.55 0.26
C ALA A 178 -0.16 -28.93 1.75
N PRO A 179 -0.91 -29.98 2.12
CA PRO A 179 -0.88 -30.52 3.47
C PRO A 179 0.51 -31.11 3.74
N SER A 180 1.09 -30.89 4.93
CA SER A 180 2.36 -31.53 5.29
C SER A 180 2.13 -32.74 6.20
N PRO A 181 2.98 -33.78 6.13
CA PRO A 181 2.87 -34.94 7.03
C PRO A 181 3.03 -34.58 8.52
N GLU A 182 3.79 -33.52 8.80
CA GLU A 182 4.10 -33.01 10.14
C GLU A 182 3.07 -31.96 10.61
N ALA A 183 2.34 -31.37 9.67
CA ALA A 183 1.37 -30.29 9.83
C ALA A 183 0.04 -30.74 9.26
N LYS A 184 -0.88 -31.20 10.10
CA LYS A 184 -2.17 -31.74 9.64
C LYS A 184 -2.95 -30.81 8.69
N ASN A 185 -2.64 -29.51 8.59
CA ASN A 185 -3.25 -28.55 7.67
C ASN A 185 -2.33 -27.32 7.42
N ILE A 186 -1.59 -27.25 6.31
CA ILE A 186 -1.01 -25.98 5.83
C ILE A 186 -2.00 -25.36 4.83
N GLY A 187 -2.28 -24.06 4.98
CA GLY A 187 -3.12 -23.31 4.07
C GLY A 187 -2.94 -21.80 4.20
N LYS A 188 -3.47 -21.05 3.23
CA LYS A 188 -3.56 -19.58 3.27
C LYS A 188 -4.81 -19.18 4.05
N THR A 189 -4.66 -18.27 5.00
CA THR A 189 -5.79 -17.67 5.73
C THR A 189 -5.95 -16.20 5.37
N SER A 190 -7.19 -15.76 5.23
CA SER A 190 -7.53 -14.38 4.87
C SER A 190 -8.81 -13.93 5.59
N LYS A 191 -9.06 -12.62 5.54
CA LYS A 191 -10.29 -11.99 6.02
C LYS A 191 -10.97 -11.32 4.87
N TRP A 192 -12.24 -11.62 4.68
CA TRP A 192 -13.02 -11.12 3.57
C TRP A 192 -14.15 -10.27 4.12
N LEU A 193 -14.22 -9.05 3.62
CA LEU A 193 -15.38 -8.21 3.75
C LEU A 193 -16.29 -8.48 2.58
N LEU A 194 -17.56 -8.77 2.86
CA LEU A 194 -18.60 -8.82 1.84
C LEU A 194 -19.30 -7.47 1.79
N VAL A 195 -19.40 -6.93 0.60
CA VAL A 195 -20.00 -5.61 0.33
C VAL A 195 -21.06 -5.77 -0.75
N ASP A 196 -22.22 -5.13 -0.58
CA ASP A 196 -23.23 -5.08 -1.63
C ASP A 196 -22.85 -4.06 -2.73
N GLN A 197 -23.63 -4.02 -3.81
CA GLN A 197 -23.41 -3.09 -4.92
C GLN A 197 -23.57 -1.59 -4.53
N GLY A 198 -24.18 -1.30 -3.39
CA GLY A 198 -24.28 0.05 -2.82
C GLY A 198 -23.06 0.45 -1.98
N GLY A 199 -22.07 -0.44 -1.84
CA GLY A 199 -20.93 -0.22 -0.96
C GLY A 199 -21.27 -0.44 0.52
N ASN A 200 -22.40 -1.08 0.82
CA ASN A 200 -22.80 -1.39 2.19
C ASN A 200 -22.19 -2.72 2.61
N PHE A 201 -21.67 -2.73 3.84
CA PHE A 201 -21.15 -3.93 4.46
C PHE A 201 -22.27 -4.96 4.68
N VAL A 202 -21.99 -6.22 4.38
CA VAL A 202 -22.92 -7.35 4.55
C VAL A 202 -22.43 -8.36 5.59
N ASP A 203 -21.20 -8.88 5.46
CA ASP A 203 -20.62 -9.84 6.41
C ASP A 203 -19.10 -9.78 6.39
N PHE A 204 -18.48 -10.29 7.46
CA PHE A 204 -17.05 -10.40 7.62
C PHE A 204 -16.68 -11.86 7.86
N LEU A 205 -15.96 -12.43 6.90
CA LEU A 205 -15.63 -13.85 6.85
C LEU A 205 -14.15 -14.08 7.14
N GLY A 206 -13.85 -15.05 8.01
CA GLY A 206 -12.57 -15.74 7.98
C GLY A 206 -12.57 -16.78 6.86
N ALA A 207 -11.55 -16.72 6.01
CA ALA A 207 -11.36 -17.64 4.89
C ALA A 207 -10.07 -18.44 5.07
N GLY A 208 -10.13 -19.75 4.85
CA GLY A 208 -8.98 -20.64 4.86
C GLY A 208 -8.96 -21.49 3.59
N LEU A 209 -7.91 -21.34 2.77
CA LEU A 209 -7.71 -22.08 1.53
C LEU A 209 -6.55 -23.07 1.69
N SER A 210 -6.77 -24.33 1.34
CA SER A 210 -5.73 -25.36 1.30
C SER A 210 -5.87 -26.26 0.08
N LYS A 211 -4.79 -26.89 -0.35
CA LYS A 211 -4.78 -27.97 -1.33
C LYS A 211 -5.20 -29.25 -0.62
N VAL A 212 -5.93 -30.12 -1.30
CA VAL A 212 -6.41 -31.40 -0.75
C VAL A 212 -5.87 -32.53 -1.60
N GLU A 213 -5.29 -33.55 -0.98
CA GLU A 213 -4.73 -34.70 -1.70
C GLU A 213 -5.79 -35.35 -2.61
N GLY A 214 -5.44 -35.59 -3.88
CA GLY A 214 -6.35 -36.14 -4.88
C GLY A 214 -7.50 -35.23 -5.34
N LYS A 215 -7.55 -33.97 -4.89
CA LYS A 215 -8.50 -32.92 -5.33
C LYS A 215 -7.73 -31.63 -5.67
N ASN A 216 -8.43 -30.61 -6.16
CA ASN A 216 -7.82 -29.31 -6.47
C ASN A 216 -7.57 -28.49 -5.19
N TYR A 217 -8.57 -27.76 -4.68
CA TYR A 217 -8.42 -26.97 -3.44
C TYR A 217 -9.69 -26.97 -2.61
N ARG A 218 -9.56 -26.73 -1.30
CA ARG A 218 -10.67 -26.53 -0.37
C ARG A 218 -10.61 -25.15 0.24
N LEU A 219 -11.71 -24.41 0.12
CA LEU A 219 -11.93 -23.17 0.84
C LEU A 219 -12.91 -23.43 2.00
N SER A 220 -12.54 -22.96 3.19
CA SER A 220 -13.42 -22.87 4.34
C SER A 220 -13.76 -21.41 4.60
N LEU A 221 -15.06 -21.10 4.70
CA LEU A 221 -15.55 -19.79 5.08
C LEU A 221 -16.23 -19.90 6.43
N SER A 222 -15.96 -18.94 7.29
CA SER A 222 -16.64 -18.82 8.58
C SER A 222 -16.91 -17.37 8.91
N SER A 223 -18.15 -17.03 9.23
CA SER A 223 -18.46 -15.75 9.85
C SER A 223 -18.24 -15.87 11.35
N ARG A 224 -17.55 -14.88 11.94
CA ARG A 224 -17.52 -14.72 13.40
C ARG A 224 -18.85 -14.19 13.95
N PHE A 225 -19.76 -13.75 13.09
CA PHE A 225 -20.91 -12.93 13.45
C PHE A 225 -22.23 -13.67 13.21
N SER A 226 -22.46 -14.14 11.99
CA SER A 226 -23.66 -14.91 11.67
C SER A 226 -23.57 -16.37 12.14
N GLY A 227 -22.42 -16.80 12.68
CA GLY A 227 -22.13 -18.19 13.02
C GLY A 227 -22.02 -19.11 11.79
N TYR A 228 -22.19 -18.55 10.60
CA TYR A 228 -22.08 -19.22 9.31
C TYR A 228 -20.73 -19.94 9.20
N ARG A 229 -20.77 -21.19 8.76
CA ARG A 229 -19.60 -21.98 8.35
C ARG A 229 -19.97 -22.82 7.15
N ALA A 230 -19.17 -22.76 6.10
CA ALA A 230 -19.30 -23.68 4.96
C ALA A 230 -17.96 -23.93 4.30
N SER A 231 -17.86 -25.08 3.64
CA SER A 231 -16.71 -25.47 2.85
C SER A 231 -17.06 -25.56 1.37
N TYR A 232 -16.07 -25.29 0.54
CA TYR A 232 -16.17 -25.25 -0.91
C TYR A 232 -15.08 -26.09 -1.55
N ASP A 233 -15.40 -26.74 -2.65
CA ASP A 233 -14.43 -27.30 -3.59
C ASP A 233 -14.08 -26.23 -4.62
N CYS A 234 -12.79 -25.93 -4.73
CA CYS A 234 -12.25 -24.86 -5.56
C CYS A 234 -11.33 -25.40 -6.64
N GLN A 235 -11.42 -24.82 -7.83
CA GLN A 235 -10.51 -25.05 -8.94
C GLN A 235 -9.72 -23.77 -9.22
N ARG A 236 -8.42 -23.90 -9.43
CA ARG A 236 -7.57 -22.78 -9.87
C ARG A 236 -7.85 -22.51 -11.34
N LEU A 237 -8.07 -21.24 -11.68
CA LEU A 237 -8.27 -20.76 -13.05
C LEU A 237 -6.92 -20.36 -13.67
N SER A 238 -6.90 -20.14 -14.99
CA SER A 238 -5.74 -19.53 -15.66
C SER A 238 -5.50 -18.11 -15.14
N GLY A 239 -4.28 -17.83 -14.69
CA GLY A 239 -3.91 -16.54 -14.07
C GLY A 239 -3.21 -16.70 -12.71
N VAL A 240 -2.86 -15.58 -12.10
CA VAL A 240 -2.20 -15.55 -10.78
C VAL A 240 -3.24 -15.83 -9.70
N GLN A 241 -3.08 -16.96 -8.99
CA GLN A 241 -3.87 -17.36 -7.83
C GLN A 241 -5.39 -17.03 -7.92
N SER A 242 -6.01 -17.31 -9.08
CA SER A 242 -7.46 -17.17 -9.30
C SER A 242 -8.19 -18.49 -9.05
N PHE A 243 -9.35 -18.44 -8.41
CA PHE A 243 -10.12 -19.61 -7.99
C PHE A 243 -11.61 -19.45 -8.28
N SER A 244 -12.22 -20.56 -8.73
CA SER A 244 -13.67 -20.72 -8.82
C SER A 244 -14.11 -21.84 -7.88
N CYS A 245 -15.10 -21.58 -7.05
CA CYS A 245 -15.49 -22.45 -5.95
C CYS A 245 -16.97 -22.81 -5.99
N GLN A 246 -17.27 -24.06 -5.66
CA GLN A 246 -18.62 -24.58 -5.49
C GLN A 246 -18.79 -25.14 -4.09
N ALA A 247 -19.94 -24.86 -3.45
CA ALA A 247 -20.22 -25.37 -2.12
C ALA A 247 -20.16 -26.90 -2.11
N LEU A 248 -19.61 -27.49 -1.04
CA LEU A 248 -19.65 -28.94 -0.87
C LEU A 248 -21.10 -29.42 -0.79
N VAL A 249 -21.38 -30.61 -1.31
CA VAL A 249 -22.74 -31.20 -1.28
C VAL A 249 -23.28 -31.28 0.15
N SER A 250 -22.43 -31.54 1.14
CA SER A 250 -22.81 -31.57 2.57
C SER A 250 -23.26 -30.22 3.10
N ASP A 251 -22.76 -29.13 2.52
CA ASP A 251 -22.97 -27.75 2.98
C ASP A 251 -23.84 -26.95 2.01
N ALA A 252 -24.21 -27.51 0.85
CA ALA A 252 -24.94 -26.80 -0.21
C ALA A 252 -26.34 -26.35 0.24
N ALA A 253 -26.96 -27.05 1.18
CA ALA A 253 -28.27 -26.69 1.74
C ALA A 253 -28.20 -25.58 2.80
N THR A 254 -27.03 -25.37 3.42
CA THR A 254 -26.82 -24.39 4.50
C THR A 254 -25.91 -23.23 4.08
N SER A 255 -25.25 -23.34 2.92
CA SER A 255 -24.43 -22.30 2.34
C SER A 255 -25.31 -21.18 1.77
N PRO A 256 -25.20 -19.94 2.26
CA PRO A 256 -25.91 -18.80 1.71
C PRO A 256 -25.22 -18.24 0.45
N HIS A 257 -24.10 -18.82 0.01
CA HIS A 257 -23.31 -18.29 -1.09
C HIS A 257 -23.13 -19.25 -2.26
N THR A 258 -23.29 -18.71 -3.47
CA THR A 258 -23.08 -19.40 -4.75
C THR A 258 -22.23 -18.54 -5.68
N ASP A 259 -21.80 -19.08 -6.83
CA ASP A 259 -20.97 -18.39 -7.83
C ASP A 259 -19.71 -17.72 -7.24
N LEU A 260 -19.09 -18.36 -6.26
CA LEU A 260 -17.92 -17.83 -5.57
C LEU A 260 -16.69 -17.90 -6.46
N LYS A 261 -16.17 -16.73 -6.84
CA LYS A 261 -14.92 -16.56 -7.56
C LYS A 261 -14.06 -15.54 -6.86
N PHE A 262 -12.78 -15.82 -6.70
CA PHE A 262 -11.86 -14.85 -6.11
C PHE A 262 -10.45 -15.01 -6.68
N GLN A 263 -9.68 -13.95 -6.58
CA GLN A 263 -8.28 -13.88 -6.94
C GLN A 263 -7.49 -13.35 -5.74
N MET A 264 -6.34 -13.98 -5.49
CA MET A 264 -5.36 -13.48 -4.53
C MET A 264 -4.29 -12.70 -5.28
N ILE A 265 -4.06 -11.45 -4.87
CA ILE A 265 -3.18 -10.50 -5.54
C ILE A 265 -2.23 -9.92 -4.51
N GLY A 266 -1.06 -10.54 -4.39
CA GLY A 266 -0.14 -10.28 -3.29
C GLY A 266 -0.88 -10.33 -1.95
N PRO A 267 -0.92 -9.25 -1.16
CA PRO A 267 -1.61 -9.20 0.13
C PRO A 267 -3.14 -9.17 0.06
N GLU A 268 -3.75 -8.89 -1.08
CA GLU A 268 -5.18 -8.62 -1.19
C GLU A 268 -5.94 -9.82 -1.76
N VAL A 269 -7.22 -9.90 -1.42
CA VAL A 269 -8.17 -10.85 -2.00
C VAL A 269 -9.33 -10.06 -2.57
N VAL A 270 -9.65 -10.29 -3.83
CA VAL A 270 -10.83 -9.70 -4.46
C VAL A 270 -11.61 -10.74 -5.23
N GLY A 271 -12.90 -10.48 -5.41
CA GLY A 271 -13.77 -11.44 -6.05
C GLY A 271 -15.22 -11.11 -5.85
N THR A 272 -16.06 -12.07 -6.17
CA THR A 272 -17.51 -11.97 -6.05
C THR A 272 -18.11 -13.27 -5.58
N LEU A 273 -19.23 -13.18 -4.90
CA LEU A 273 -20.13 -14.30 -4.66
C LEU A 273 -21.57 -13.80 -4.75
N LYS A 274 -22.54 -14.70 -4.89
CA LYS A 274 -23.97 -14.37 -4.78
C LYS A 274 -24.50 -14.79 -3.44
N ASN A 275 -25.39 -13.99 -2.84
CA ASN A 275 -26.12 -14.39 -1.65
C ASN A 275 -27.32 -15.30 -1.99
N SER A 276 -28.08 -15.73 -0.98
CA SER A 276 -29.25 -16.61 -1.15
C SER A 276 -30.38 -16.00 -1.98
N SER A 277 -30.44 -14.68 -2.11
CA SER A 277 -31.37 -13.96 -2.98
C SER A 277 -30.85 -13.79 -4.42
N GLY A 278 -29.65 -14.29 -4.72
CA GLY A 278 -29.00 -14.17 -6.03
C GLY A 278 -28.33 -12.82 -6.28
N HIS A 279 -28.29 -11.92 -5.28
CA HIS A 279 -27.59 -10.64 -5.40
C HIS A 279 -26.08 -10.84 -5.30
N VAL A 280 -25.34 -10.16 -6.17
CA VAL A 280 -23.87 -10.18 -6.18
C VAL A 280 -23.35 -9.35 -5.01
N LEU A 281 -22.44 -9.95 -4.25
CA LEU A 281 -21.63 -9.31 -3.23
C LEU A 281 -20.18 -9.29 -3.70
N GLU A 282 -19.52 -8.16 -3.54
CA GLU A 282 -18.10 -8.00 -3.77
C GLU A 282 -17.31 -8.46 -2.56
N ILE A 283 -16.17 -9.08 -2.82
CA ILE A 283 -15.20 -9.52 -1.83
C ILE A 283 -14.08 -8.48 -1.82
N ALA A 284 -13.86 -7.85 -0.67
CA ALA A 284 -12.67 -7.07 -0.39
C ALA A 284 -11.97 -7.71 0.81
N GLY A 285 -10.82 -8.32 0.59
CA GLY A 285 -10.15 -9.11 1.60
C GLY A 285 -8.66 -8.87 1.67
N VAL A 286 -8.10 -9.32 2.79
CA VAL A 286 -6.68 -9.24 3.12
C VAL A 286 -6.18 -10.60 3.57
N GLN A 287 -5.06 -11.06 3.03
CA GLN A 287 -4.38 -12.25 3.50
C GLN A 287 -3.82 -11.99 4.90
N ARG A 288 -4.04 -12.90 5.85
CA ARG A 288 -3.60 -12.75 7.24
C ARG A 288 -2.28 -13.46 7.51
N ALA A 289 -2.18 -14.71 7.08
CA ALA A 289 -1.04 -15.58 7.35
C ALA A 289 -1.09 -16.83 6.47
N MET A 290 0.08 -17.42 6.30
CA MET A 290 0.25 -18.80 5.85
C MET A 290 0.69 -19.61 7.07
N GLY A 291 -0.12 -20.56 7.54
CA GLY A 291 0.13 -21.21 8.83
C GLY A 291 -0.70 -22.45 9.14
N PHE A 292 -0.25 -23.19 10.16
CA PHE A 292 -0.74 -24.50 10.58
C PHE A 292 -2.12 -24.40 11.28
N LEU A 293 -3.11 -25.15 10.79
CA LEU A 293 -4.40 -25.29 11.49
C LEU A 293 -4.35 -26.53 12.42
N GLY A 294 -3.81 -26.34 13.63
CA GLY A 294 -4.07 -27.18 14.81
C GLY A 294 -2.98 -28.19 15.23
N GLY A 295 -2.60 -28.14 16.52
CA GLY A 295 -1.86 -29.18 17.24
C GLY A 295 -0.58 -28.71 17.95
N ALA A 296 -0.68 -28.40 19.24
CA ALA A 296 0.39 -28.26 20.25
C ALA A 296 1.80 -27.84 19.77
N VAL A 297 1.95 -26.62 19.25
CA VAL A 297 3.20 -25.84 19.38
C VAL A 297 2.81 -24.45 19.89
N SER A 298 3.44 -24.03 20.98
CA SER A 298 3.12 -22.85 21.77
C SER A 298 3.12 -21.54 20.96
N LEU A 299 2.01 -20.80 21.04
CA LEU A 299 1.83 -19.34 20.91
C LEU A 299 3.02 -18.52 20.34
N CYS A 300 3.29 -18.61 19.03
CA CYS A 300 3.85 -17.48 18.28
C CYS A 300 2.62 -16.71 17.73
N GLY A 301 2.43 -15.45 18.14
CA GLY A 301 1.20 -14.65 17.98
C GLY A 301 0.74 -14.46 16.53
N MET A 302 -0.58 -14.32 16.36
CA MET A 302 -1.26 -14.05 15.09
C MET A 302 -0.83 -12.66 14.50
N TYR A 303 -1.17 -12.37 13.23
CA TYR A 303 -1.08 -11.08 12.48
C TYR A 303 0.19 -10.84 11.63
N GLU A 304 0.19 -10.24 10.43
CA GLU A 304 -0.88 -9.83 9.49
C GLU A 304 -0.43 -9.75 8.02
N TYR A 305 0.86 -9.91 7.73
CA TYR A 305 1.41 -10.17 6.39
C TYR A 305 2.80 -10.80 6.56
N THR A 306 2.94 -12.12 6.84
CA THR A 306 4.01 -13.09 6.39
C THR A 306 3.77 -14.53 6.90
N TYR A 307 4.57 -15.51 6.41
CA TYR A 307 4.61 -16.97 6.64
C TYR A 307 5.41 -17.45 7.90
N MET A 308 5.00 -18.54 8.58
CA MET A 308 5.85 -19.32 9.54
C MET A 308 5.47 -20.81 9.75
N PRO A 309 6.47 -21.72 9.91
CA PRO A 309 6.72 -22.45 11.19
C PRO A 309 8.21 -22.89 11.41
N ALA A 310 8.77 -23.31 12.56
CA ALA A 310 8.51 -23.20 14.01
C ALA A 310 9.90 -23.03 14.71
N GLY A 311 10.01 -22.17 15.73
CA GLY A 311 11.29 -21.76 16.38
C GLY A 311 11.48 -20.23 16.56
N CYS A 312 10.55 -19.43 16.03
CA CYS A 312 10.29 -18.01 16.32
C CYS A 312 11.41 -17.00 15.90
N ASP A 313 11.77 -16.95 14.60
CA ASP A 313 12.45 -15.80 13.97
C ASP A 313 11.42 -14.98 13.16
N GLN A 314 10.86 -13.92 13.75
CA GLN A 314 9.76 -13.11 13.21
C GLN A 314 10.22 -12.17 12.10
N TRP A 315 10.05 -12.61 10.85
CA TRP A 315 10.12 -11.72 9.69
C TRP A 315 8.71 -11.21 9.37
N GLN A 316 8.56 -9.88 9.30
CA GLN A 316 7.31 -9.19 8.93
C GLN A 316 7.44 -8.64 7.51
N MET A 317 6.39 -8.75 6.68
CA MET A 317 6.40 -8.19 5.33
C MET A 317 6.30 -6.67 5.49
N PRO A 318 7.19 -5.91 4.83
CA PRO A 318 7.07 -4.47 4.77
C PRO A 318 5.86 -4.05 3.93
N SER A 319 5.38 -2.82 4.14
CA SER A 319 4.46 -2.18 3.21
C SER A 319 5.13 -1.97 1.85
N ASN A 320 4.43 -2.33 0.78
CA ASN A 320 4.88 -2.09 -0.58
C ASN A 320 4.89 -0.60 -0.93
N GLY A 321 5.79 -0.21 -1.83
CA GLY A 321 5.92 1.13 -2.40
C GLY A 321 7.28 1.76 -2.12
N THR A 322 7.33 3.09 -2.03
CA THR A 322 8.60 3.83 -1.94
C THR A 322 9.12 3.94 -0.50
N TRP A 323 10.42 3.68 -0.35
CA TRP A 323 11.20 3.73 0.88
C TRP A 323 12.42 4.63 0.70
N VAL A 324 12.84 5.24 1.80
CA VAL A 324 13.96 6.17 1.88
C VAL A 324 14.83 5.86 3.08
N PHE A 325 16.13 6.15 2.99
CA PHE A 325 17.02 6.11 4.16
C PHE A 325 16.64 7.24 5.11
N ALA A 326 16.55 6.93 6.41
CA ALA A 326 15.99 7.87 7.38
C ALA A 326 16.86 9.14 7.54
N ASP A 327 18.19 8.98 7.42
CA ASP A 327 19.20 10.03 7.44
C ASP A 327 19.34 10.79 6.11
N GLU A 328 18.77 10.27 5.01
CA GLU A 328 18.79 10.90 3.68
C GLU A 328 17.45 11.61 3.36
N LEU A 329 16.46 11.59 4.25
CA LEU A 329 15.21 12.36 4.06
C LEU A 329 15.41 13.84 4.40
N THR A 330 16.11 14.56 3.53
CA THR A 330 16.46 15.98 3.69
C THR A 330 15.43 16.94 3.07
N GLY A 331 14.42 16.41 2.37
CA GLY A 331 13.49 17.19 1.56
C GLY A 331 14.06 17.62 0.20
N ARG A 332 15.27 17.17 -0.15
CA ARG A 332 15.90 17.39 -1.45
C ARG A 332 15.96 16.09 -2.26
N PRO A 333 16.17 16.16 -3.59
CA PRO A 333 16.35 14.98 -4.40
C PRO A 333 17.51 14.12 -3.91
N GLY A 334 17.38 12.81 -4.07
CA GLY A 334 18.38 11.86 -3.59
C GLY A 334 18.19 10.51 -4.26
N ARG A 335 18.58 9.46 -3.54
CA ARG A 335 18.33 8.07 -3.94
C ARG A 335 17.11 7.53 -3.21
N GLY A 336 16.46 6.53 -3.79
CA GLY A 336 15.26 5.92 -3.23
C GLY A 336 15.19 4.45 -3.54
N ILE A 337 14.34 3.75 -2.82
CA ILE A 337 14.13 2.31 -2.96
C ILE A 337 12.64 2.08 -3.17
N SER A 338 12.26 1.29 -4.16
CA SER A 338 10.95 0.65 -4.20
C SER A 338 11.08 -0.75 -3.64
N VAL A 339 10.23 -1.07 -2.67
CA VAL A 339 10.09 -2.40 -2.10
C VAL A 339 8.75 -2.95 -2.55
N ASP A 340 8.78 -4.10 -3.19
CA ASP A 340 7.60 -4.84 -3.58
C ASP A 340 7.71 -6.28 -3.07
N MET A 341 6.98 -6.56 -2.00
CA MET A 341 6.86 -7.86 -1.39
C MET A 341 5.64 -8.59 -1.92
N GLN A 342 5.87 -9.77 -2.48
CA GLN A 342 4.83 -10.66 -2.98
C GLN A 342 5.06 -12.06 -2.42
N ASP A 343 4.23 -12.45 -1.46
CA ASP A 343 4.47 -13.64 -0.64
C ASP A 343 5.92 -13.64 -0.08
N LYS A 344 6.76 -14.61 -0.45
CA LYS A 344 8.16 -14.67 0.02
C LYS A 344 9.17 -13.98 -0.91
N VAL A 345 8.70 -13.39 -2.01
CA VAL A 345 9.58 -12.80 -3.02
C VAL A 345 9.66 -11.30 -2.78
N ALA A 346 10.86 -10.86 -2.39
CA ALA A 346 11.20 -9.46 -2.39
C ALA A 346 11.63 -9.06 -3.79
N ILE A 347 11.03 -8.01 -4.34
CA ILE A 347 11.50 -7.31 -5.53
C ILE A 347 11.97 -5.93 -5.06
N LEU A 348 13.23 -5.63 -5.32
CA LEU A 348 13.85 -4.35 -5.00
C LEU A 348 14.17 -3.60 -6.27
N GLN A 349 13.80 -2.32 -6.31
CA GLN A 349 14.27 -1.36 -7.30
C GLN A 349 14.99 -0.25 -6.55
N ILE A 350 16.27 -0.06 -6.83
CA ILE A 350 17.11 0.94 -6.17
C ILE A 350 17.47 1.99 -7.21
N PHE A 351 17.03 3.23 -6.97
CA PHE A 351 17.26 4.37 -7.83
C PHE A 351 18.37 5.21 -7.21
N ASN A 352 19.55 5.23 -7.84
CA ASN A 352 20.75 5.83 -7.26
C ASN A 352 21.67 6.40 -8.35
N TYR A 353 22.92 6.67 -8.00
CA TYR A 353 23.89 7.32 -8.86
C TYR A 353 25.18 6.51 -8.96
N LEU A 354 25.90 6.69 -10.05
CA LEU A 354 27.27 6.20 -10.22
C LEU A 354 28.26 7.16 -9.56
N PRO A 355 29.51 6.74 -9.28
CA PRO A 355 30.54 7.63 -8.71
C PRO A 355 30.83 8.88 -9.54
N ASP A 356 30.54 8.86 -10.84
CA ASP A 356 30.66 10.02 -11.75
C ASP A 356 29.43 10.96 -11.71
N GLY A 357 28.43 10.65 -10.88
CA GLY A 357 27.22 11.43 -10.70
C GLY A 357 26.12 11.14 -11.72
N ARG A 358 26.29 10.24 -12.69
CA ARG A 358 25.19 9.83 -13.57
C ARG A 358 24.13 9.06 -12.79
N SER A 359 22.85 9.31 -13.08
CA SER A 359 21.74 8.51 -12.58
C SER A 359 21.85 7.07 -13.07
N THR A 360 21.35 6.13 -12.28
CA THR A 360 21.25 4.73 -12.66
C THR A 360 20.22 4.01 -11.79
N PHE A 361 19.97 2.74 -12.09
CA PHE A 361 19.14 1.90 -11.24
C PHE A 361 19.73 0.51 -11.10
N HIS A 362 19.39 -0.14 -9.99
CA HIS A 362 19.71 -1.53 -9.72
C HIS A 362 18.42 -2.26 -9.38
N MET A 363 18.24 -3.47 -9.88
CA MET A 363 17.09 -4.30 -9.55
C MET A 363 17.53 -5.67 -9.10
N GLY A 364 16.77 -6.24 -8.18
CA GLY A 364 17.02 -7.56 -7.66
C GLY A 364 15.73 -8.19 -7.18
N SER A 365 15.69 -9.51 -7.22
CA SER A 365 14.64 -10.26 -6.56
C SER A 365 15.21 -11.46 -5.85
N ALA A 366 14.70 -11.76 -4.67
CA ALA A 366 15.07 -12.96 -3.95
C ALA A 366 13.90 -13.54 -3.19
N VAL A 367 13.91 -14.85 -3.08
CA VAL A 367 13.10 -15.55 -2.10
C VAL A 367 13.73 -15.31 -0.73
N ILE A 368 12.98 -14.70 0.19
CA ILE A 368 13.42 -14.39 1.54
C ILE A 368 12.57 -15.11 2.58
N GLY A 369 13.14 -15.38 3.76
CA GLY A 369 12.48 -16.16 4.81
C GLY A 369 12.58 -17.67 4.57
N ARG A 370 11.84 -18.45 5.36
CA ARG A 370 11.92 -19.92 5.35
C ARG A 370 11.20 -20.52 4.14
N ASN A 371 11.87 -21.43 3.42
CA ASN A 371 11.26 -22.23 2.37
C ASN A 371 10.32 -23.27 3.02
N PRO A 372 9.02 -23.31 2.67
CA PRO A 372 8.06 -24.25 3.24
C PRO A 372 8.30 -25.70 2.82
N VAL A 373 8.92 -25.93 1.66
CA VAL A 373 9.20 -27.27 1.11
C VAL A 373 10.45 -27.87 1.74
N THR A 374 11.53 -27.09 1.78
CA THR A 374 12.85 -27.60 2.20
C THR A 374 13.17 -27.27 3.66
N GLY A 375 12.40 -26.39 4.31
CA GLY A 375 12.69 -25.88 5.65
C GLY A 375 13.91 -24.94 5.73
N THR A 376 14.60 -24.67 4.62
CA THR A 376 15.79 -23.82 4.57
C THR A 376 15.44 -22.36 4.87
N ILE A 377 16.20 -21.70 5.75
CA ILE A 377 16.07 -20.24 5.96
C ILE A 377 16.86 -19.55 4.85
N ASN A 378 16.17 -18.87 3.94
CA ASN A 378 16.85 -18.06 2.93
C ASN A 378 17.40 -16.80 3.61
N PRO A 379 18.65 -16.44 3.33
CA PRO A 379 19.24 -15.22 3.88
C PRO A 379 18.43 -14.02 3.37
N ARG A 380 18.37 -12.95 4.18
CA ARG A 380 17.70 -11.69 3.79
C ARG A 380 18.58 -10.86 2.85
N ILE A 381 19.16 -11.52 1.86
CA ILE A 381 20.14 -11.00 0.91
C ILE A 381 19.47 -11.04 -0.46
N VAL A 382 19.36 -9.88 -1.08
CA VAL A 382 18.79 -9.71 -2.42
C VAL A 382 19.93 -9.35 -3.37
N PRO A 383 20.38 -10.27 -4.25
CA PRO A 383 21.33 -9.95 -5.30
C PRO A 383 20.74 -8.85 -6.18
N ILE A 384 21.51 -7.81 -6.46
CA ILE A 384 21.07 -6.69 -7.29
C ILE A 384 21.96 -6.57 -8.52
N GLN A 385 21.35 -6.22 -9.65
CA GLN A 385 21.99 -6.12 -10.94
C GLN A 385 21.73 -4.76 -11.57
N ARG A 386 22.77 -4.20 -12.21
CA ARG A 386 22.65 -3.04 -13.10
C ARG A 386 22.44 -3.50 -14.54
N TYR A 387 21.66 -2.74 -15.30
CA TYR A 387 21.34 -3.03 -16.69
C TYR A 387 21.84 -1.94 -17.65
N GLN A 388 21.87 -2.25 -18.94
CA GLN A 388 22.25 -1.34 -20.03
C GLN A 388 21.57 -1.73 -21.34
N ARG A 389 21.60 -0.84 -22.35
CA ARG A 389 21.15 -1.05 -23.74
C ARG A 389 19.64 -1.28 -23.94
N GLY A 390 18.83 -1.05 -22.91
CA GLY A 390 17.38 -1.13 -23.05
C GLY A 390 16.79 0.06 -23.81
N ARG A 391 15.48 -0.01 -24.04
CA ARG A 391 14.72 1.02 -24.72
C ARG A 391 14.76 2.37 -23.96
N TYR A 392 15.07 3.46 -24.65
CA TYR A 392 14.94 4.82 -24.12
C TYR A 392 13.56 5.42 -24.42
N LEU A 393 13.18 6.51 -23.74
CA LEU A 393 11.88 7.19 -23.96
C LEU A 393 11.73 7.66 -25.41
N GLY A 394 10.63 7.31 -26.07
CA GLY A 394 10.39 7.60 -27.49
C GLY A 394 11.21 6.75 -28.47
N GLY A 395 12.11 5.89 -27.97
CA GLY A 395 13.00 5.06 -28.76
C GLY A 395 12.36 3.78 -29.32
N PRO A 396 13.03 3.11 -30.27
CA PRO A 396 12.63 1.79 -30.77
C PRO A 396 12.70 0.74 -29.66
N ALA A 397 11.93 -0.35 -29.83
CA ALA A 397 12.00 -1.48 -28.91
C ALA A 397 13.43 -2.03 -28.81
N SER A 398 13.93 -2.20 -27.59
CA SER A 398 15.26 -2.76 -27.31
C SER A 398 15.25 -3.45 -25.95
N ALA A 399 15.76 -4.68 -25.92
CA ALA A 399 15.97 -5.43 -24.69
C ALA A 399 17.25 -4.96 -24.01
N ALA A 400 17.19 -4.80 -22.70
CA ALA A 400 18.36 -4.53 -21.90
C ALA A 400 19.15 -5.80 -21.60
N ALA A 401 20.40 -5.60 -21.19
CA ALA A 401 21.30 -6.66 -20.77
C ALA A 401 21.93 -6.30 -19.42
N PRO A 402 22.25 -7.29 -18.58
CA PRO A 402 23.06 -7.04 -17.39
C PRO A 402 24.42 -6.46 -17.80
N VAL A 403 24.97 -5.61 -16.93
CA VAL A 403 26.37 -5.19 -17.05
C VAL A 403 27.26 -6.35 -16.58
N SER A 404 28.05 -6.92 -17.50
CA SER A 404 28.84 -8.15 -17.31
C SER A 404 30.29 -7.93 -16.87
N ASP A 405 30.81 -6.71 -16.91
CA ASP A 405 32.26 -6.44 -16.88
C ASP A 405 32.79 -6.21 -15.46
N GLY A 406 32.64 -7.19 -14.56
CA GLY A 406 33.18 -7.11 -13.18
C GLY A 406 32.57 -6.01 -12.31
N GLN A 407 31.46 -5.42 -12.77
CA GLN A 407 30.63 -4.46 -12.03
C GLN A 407 29.34 -5.12 -11.56
N GLU A 408 29.44 -6.33 -11.00
CA GLU A 408 28.34 -6.87 -10.21
C GLU A 408 28.07 -5.88 -9.09
N ALA A 409 26.82 -5.41 -8.99
CA ALA A 409 26.49 -4.41 -8.00
C ALA A 409 26.58 -4.98 -6.58
N GLY A 410 26.57 -6.31 -6.42
CA GLY A 410 26.61 -7.00 -5.15
C GLY A 410 25.21 -7.38 -4.69
N ALA A 411 24.96 -7.31 -3.39
CA ALA A 411 23.66 -7.62 -2.82
C ALA A 411 23.23 -6.57 -1.80
N ALA A 412 21.93 -6.34 -1.72
CA ALA A 412 21.32 -5.61 -0.62
C ALA A 412 20.96 -6.59 0.51
N VAL A 413 21.27 -6.24 1.75
CA VAL A 413 20.74 -6.94 2.93
C VAL A 413 19.57 -6.15 3.46
N ILE A 414 18.43 -6.80 3.67
CA ILE A 414 17.21 -6.16 4.15
C ILE A 414 16.76 -6.78 5.46
N GLU A 415 16.40 -5.95 6.42
CA GLU A 415 15.86 -6.41 7.68
C GLU A 415 14.68 -5.54 8.11
N PHE A 416 13.52 -6.17 8.14
CA PHE A 416 12.29 -5.59 8.66
C PHE A 416 12.01 -6.32 9.97
N SER A 417 12.64 -5.85 11.05
CA SER A 417 12.49 -6.45 12.38
C SER A 417 11.50 -5.66 13.22
N GLY A 418 10.55 -6.35 13.85
CA GLY A 418 10.04 -5.91 15.15
C GLY A 418 10.99 -6.44 16.23
N ARG A 419 11.53 -5.59 17.12
CA ARG A 419 12.35 -6.08 18.26
C ARG A 419 11.48 -6.93 19.20
N ASN A 420 12.05 -7.75 20.07
CA ASN A 420 11.28 -8.55 21.03
C ASN A 420 10.42 -7.73 22.02
N GLU A 421 10.73 -6.46 22.23
CA GLU A 421 9.92 -5.48 22.98
C GLU A 421 9.03 -4.64 22.04
N ASP A 422 9.44 -4.50 20.77
CA ASP A 422 8.74 -3.83 19.67
C ASP A 422 8.26 -4.83 18.60
N ARG A 423 7.64 -5.96 18.99
CA ARG A 423 7.25 -7.05 18.04
C ARG A 423 6.17 -6.61 17.03
N PHE A 424 5.88 -5.33 17.06
CA PHE A 424 4.71 -4.64 16.57
C PHE A 424 5.09 -3.27 15.97
N ALA A 425 6.41 -3.00 15.81
CA ALA A 425 6.91 -1.85 15.07
C ALA A 425 6.22 -1.76 13.69
N PRO A 426 5.87 -0.56 13.22
CA PRO A 426 5.03 -0.41 12.05
C PRO A 426 5.76 -0.93 10.80
N TYR A 427 5.03 -1.57 9.87
CA TYR A 427 5.49 -2.14 8.58
C TYR A 427 6.10 -1.12 7.60
N VAL A 428 6.58 -0.01 8.13
CA VAL A 428 7.01 1.22 7.48
C VAL A 428 8.42 1.61 7.92
N GLU A 429 9.10 0.77 8.70
CA GLU A 429 10.49 0.96 9.13
C GLU A 429 11.28 -0.35 8.99
N GLY A 430 12.60 -0.23 8.83
CA GLY A 430 13.51 -1.37 8.72
C GLY A 430 14.96 -0.91 8.61
N THR A 431 15.84 -1.81 8.24
CA THR A 431 17.24 -1.52 7.94
C THR A 431 17.66 -2.11 6.60
N PHE A 432 18.50 -1.38 5.88
CA PHE A 432 19.09 -1.78 4.62
C PHE A 432 20.60 -1.66 4.71
N GLN A 433 21.29 -2.67 4.19
CA GLN A 433 22.70 -2.58 3.86
C GLN A 433 22.84 -2.63 2.35
N LEU A 434 23.32 -1.54 1.74
CA LEU A 434 23.65 -1.53 0.32
C LEU A 434 25.13 -1.90 0.11
N PRO A 435 25.51 -2.32 -1.10
CA PRO A 435 26.89 -2.69 -1.41
C PRO A 435 27.89 -1.59 -1.03
N GLY A 436 28.92 -1.96 -0.26
CA GLY A 436 29.95 -1.04 0.20
C GLY A 436 29.50 -0.02 1.24
N GLU A 437 28.33 -0.22 1.86
CA GLU A 437 27.79 0.67 2.91
C GLU A 437 27.57 -0.08 4.23
N GLU A 438 27.59 0.69 5.32
CA GLU A 438 27.11 0.26 6.63
C GLU A 438 25.58 0.05 6.61
N VAL A 439 25.08 -0.73 7.57
CA VAL A 439 23.64 -0.91 7.77
C VAL A 439 23.01 0.43 8.18
N LYS A 440 21.92 0.83 7.51
CA LYS A 440 21.20 2.09 7.77
C LYS A 440 19.71 1.89 7.99
N PRO A 441 19.07 2.72 8.84
CA PRO A 441 17.62 2.72 8.98
C PRO A 441 16.94 3.25 7.72
N VAL A 442 15.84 2.62 7.34
CA VAL A 442 14.94 3.04 6.26
C VAL A 442 13.52 3.22 6.77
N LYS A 443 12.75 4.02 6.05
CA LYS A 443 11.32 4.25 6.31
C LYS A 443 10.51 4.32 5.03
N ARG A 444 9.27 3.86 5.09
CA ARG A 444 8.25 4.03 4.05
C ARG A 444 7.98 5.51 3.90
N LEU A 445 8.06 6.00 2.67
CA LEU A 445 7.79 7.40 2.36
C LEU A 445 6.30 7.70 2.56
N ASP A 446 5.99 8.60 3.49
CA ASP A 446 4.63 9.14 3.67
C ASP A 446 4.43 10.30 2.70
N LEU A 447 3.58 10.10 1.69
CA LEU A 447 3.27 11.09 0.65
C LEU A 447 2.21 12.10 1.09
N GLN A 448 1.53 11.85 2.21
CA GLN A 448 0.44 12.71 2.71
C GLN A 448 0.87 13.51 3.95
N GLY A 449 1.96 13.12 4.62
CA GLY A 449 2.47 13.80 5.81
C GLY A 449 1.47 13.81 6.97
N LEU A 450 0.65 12.76 7.08
CA LEU A 450 -0.46 12.72 8.02
C LEU A 450 0.03 12.36 9.43
N THR A 451 -0.49 13.06 10.42
CA THR A 451 -0.37 12.62 11.82
C THR A 451 -1.02 11.24 11.98
N PRO A 452 -0.64 10.45 13.01
CA PRO A 452 -1.14 9.09 13.12
C PRO A 452 -2.68 9.01 13.26
N PHE A 453 -3.33 9.96 13.93
CA PHE A 453 -4.79 10.03 13.98
C PHE A 453 -5.40 10.62 12.72
N SER A 454 -4.71 11.50 11.99
CA SER A 454 -5.18 11.94 10.67
C SER A 454 -5.29 10.80 9.67
N ARG A 455 -4.52 9.72 9.85
CA ARG A 455 -4.64 8.49 9.05
C ARG A 455 -5.94 7.71 9.31
N LEU A 456 -6.66 7.98 10.40
CA LEU A 456 -7.98 7.39 10.66
C LEU A 456 -9.12 8.03 9.86
N ALA A 457 -8.89 9.19 9.25
CA ALA A 457 -9.93 9.83 8.46
C ALA A 457 -10.39 8.91 7.29
N GLY A 458 -11.70 8.80 7.11
CA GLY A 458 -12.32 7.90 6.14
C GLY A 458 -13.41 7.00 6.72
N GLU A 459 -13.79 5.96 5.96
CA GLU A 459 -14.78 4.97 6.35
C GLU A 459 -14.12 3.63 6.68
N TRP A 460 -14.53 3.04 7.81
CA TRP A 460 -13.98 1.81 8.36
C TRP A 460 -15.08 0.83 8.70
N VAL A 461 -14.76 -0.46 8.70
CA VAL A 461 -15.52 -1.49 9.42
C VAL A 461 -14.66 -1.95 10.58
N MET A 462 -15.17 -1.79 11.79
CA MET A 462 -14.46 -2.08 13.04
C MET A 462 -15.23 -3.13 13.86
N ALA A 463 -14.52 -4.11 14.42
CA ALA A 463 -15.03 -5.14 15.30
C ALA A 463 -14.62 -4.85 16.75
N PHE A 464 -15.58 -4.47 17.59
CA PHE A 464 -15.33 -4.17 19.00
C PHE A 464 -15.59 -5.41 19.86
N SER A 465 -14.63 -5.75 20.72
CA SER A 465 -14.80 -6.80 21.72
C SER A 465 -15.56 -6.26 22.94
N ASN A 466 -16.59 -6.98 23.39
CA ASN A 466 -17.31 -6.63 24.61
C ASN A 466 -16.55 -7.11 25.85
N ALA A 467 -16.57 -6.30 26.92
CA ALA A 467 -16.03 -6.72 28.20
C ALA A 467 -16.96 -7.72 28.91
N VAL A 468 -18.29 -7.56 28.83
CA VAL A 468 -19.26 -8.43 29.53
C VAL A 468 -20.67 -8.31 28.90
N PRO A 469 -21.37 -9.42 28.62
CA PRO A 469 -20.89 -10.80 28.59
C PRO A 469 -20.03 -11.07 27.34
N PRO A 470 -19.28 -12.18 27.29
CA PRO A 470 -18.40 -12.52 26.16
C PRO A 470 -19.21 -13.04 24.97
N ASP A 471 -20.04 -12.17 24.40
CA ASP A 471 -20.76 -12.43 23.15
C ASP A 471 -19.95 -11.97 21.93
N ALA A 472 -20.44 -12.34 20.74
CA ALA A 472 -19.82 -12.03 19.46
C ALA A 472 -19.43 -10.54 19.33
N PRO A 473 -18.31 -10.22 18.65
CA PRO A 473 -17.84 -8.84 18.54
C PRO A 473 -18.90 -7.94 17.91
N ILE A 474 -19.00 -6.69 18.37
CA ILE A 474 -19.89 -5.70 17.79
C ILE A 474 -19.22 -5.11 16.55
N LEU A 475 -19.79 -5.39 15.38
CA LEU A 475 -19.36 -4.73 14.15
C LEU A 475 -20.02 -3.37 13.98
N ARG A 476 -19.23 -2.40 13.58
CA ARG A 476 -19.72 -1.07 13.27
C ARG A 476 -19.02 -0.51 12.05
N LYS A 477 -19.82 0.05 11.14
CA LYS A 477 -19.31 0.98 10.15
C LYS A 477 -19.04 2.31 10.85
N VAL A 478 -17.79 2.75 10.82
CA VAL A 478 -17.34 3.95 11.52
C VAL A 478 -16.79 4.93 10.49
N ARG A 479 -17.25 6.19 10.54
CA ARG A 479 -16.70 7.26 9.72
C ARG A 479 -16.03 8.30 10.61
N PHE A 480 -14.81 8.69 10.24
CA PHE A 480 -14.07 9.78 10.87
C PHE A 480 -13.87 10.89 9.83
N SER A 481 -14.62 11.98 9.92
CA SER A 481 -14.47 13.16 9.06
C SER A 481 -13.49 14.19 9.60
N SER A 482 -13.33 14.27 10.92
CA SER A 482 -12.38 15.16 11.59
C SER A 482 -11.61 14.41 12.67
N THR A 483 -10.30 14.63 12.70
CA THR A 483 -9.38 14.01 13.65
C THR A 483 -8.47 15.09 14.22
N ASN A 484 -7.93 14.88 15.41
CA ASN A 484 -6.92 15.75 16.00
C ASN A 484 -5.68 14.93 16.37
N GLU A 485 -4.61 15.61 16.81
CA GLU A 485 -3.32 14.96 17.09
C GLU A 485 -3.33 13.95 18.24
N ALA A 486 -4.36 13.95 19.09
CA ALA A 486 -4.45 13.11 20.28
C ALA A 486 -5.53 12.02 20.20
N SER A 487 -6.52 12.18 19.32
CA SER A 487 -7.67 11.31 19.22
C SER A 487 -8.42 11.44 17.89
N ALA A 488 -9.15 10.39 17.52
CA ALA A 488 -10.15 10.42 16.47
C ALA A 488 -11.51 10.09 17.06
N THR A 489 -12.54 10.85 16.71
CA THR A 489 -13.92 10.61 17.12
C THR A 489 -14.77 10.42 15.88
N SER A 490 -15.62 9.41 15.88
CA SER A 490 -16.53 9.16 14.76
C SER A 490 -17.57 10.27 14.60
N ASP A 491 -18.11 10.40 13.39
CA ASP A 491 -19.07 11.45 13.05
C ASP A 491 -20.36 11.38 13.87
N ASP A 492 -20.75 10.19 14.32
CA ASP A 492 -21.89 9.96 15.22
C ASP A 492 -21.55 10.14 16.72
N GLY A 493 -20.28 10.37 17.04
CA GLY A 493 -19.77 10.55 18.40
C GLY A 493 -19.65 9.27 19.24
N LEU A 494 -19.94 8.10 18.65
CA LEU A 494 -20.08 6.82 19.37
C LEU A 494 -18.79 6.00 19.41
N VAL A 495 -17.78 6.34 18.61
CA VAL A 495 -16.46 5.71 18.66
C VAL A 495 -15.40 6.77 18.94
N GLN A 496 -14.54 6.52 19.92
CA GLN A 496 -13.37 7.34 20.18
C GLN A 496 -12.11 6.49 20.21
N CYS A 497 -11.17 6.82 19.33
CA CYS A 497 -9.85 6.23 19.27
C CYS A 497 -8.82 7.16 19.92
N THR A 498 -8.00 6.60 20.80
CA THR A 498 -6.92 7.30 21.51
C THR A 498 -5.65 6.46 21.53
N LYS A 499 -4.51 7.06 21.84
CA LYS A 499 -3.23 6.34 21.95
C LYS A 499 -3.27 5.47 23.20
N ASN A 500 -2.88 4.19 23.10
CA ASN A 500 -2.76 3.35 24.28
C ASN A 500 -1.60 3.86 25.16
N PRO A 501 -1.83 4.24 26.43
CA PRO A 501 -0.78 4.73 27.31
C PRO A 501 0.19 3.63 27.78
N TYR A 502 -0.17 2.35 27.63
CA TYR A 502 0.59 1.21 28.16
C TYR A 502 1.29 0.36 27.09
N ASP A 503 0.99 0.55 25.81
CA ASP A 503 1.46 -0.30 24.72
C ASP A 503 1.62 0.53 23.43
N VAL A 504 2.82 1.09 23.23
CA VAL A 504 3.17 1.78 21.98
C VAL A 504 3.55 0.68 20.98
N PRO A 505 2.87 0.51 19.83
CA PRO A 505 2.12 1.53 19.07
C PRO A 505 0.59 1.26 18.91
N ARG A 506 -0.07 0.60 19.87
CA ARG A 506 -1.51 0.29 19.74
C ARG A 506 -2.39 1.51 20.02
N TYR A 507 -3.49 1.63 19.27
CA TYR A 507 -4.59 2.55 19.57
C TYR A 507 -5.70 1.79 20.28
N VAL A 508 -6.41 2.47 21.18
CA VAL A 508 -7.64 1.94 21.79
C VAL A 508 -8.80 2.73 21.23
N CYS A 509 -9.68 2.05 20.50
CA CYS A 509 -10.95 2.57 20.04
C CYS A 509 -12.06 2.03 20.94
N ASN A 510 -12.71 2.89 21.69
CA ASN A 510 -13.87 2.54 22.50
C ASN A 510 -15.15 2.88 21.74
N LEU A 511 -16.04 1.91 21.70
CA LEU A 511 -17.43 2.06 21.28
C LEU A 511 -18.28 2.37 22.53
N TYR A 512 -19.06 3.44 22.47
CA TYR A 512 -19.94 3.88 23.54
C TYR A 512 -21.41 3.64 23.19
N THR A 513 -22.23 3.45 24.22
CA THR A 513 -23.69 3.28 24.07
C THR A 513 -24.37 4.53 23.52
N ASP A 514 -23.80 5.70 23.83
CA ASP A 514 -24.29 7.00 23.40
C ASP A 514 -23.15 8.05 23.35
N ALA A 515 -23.46 9.24 22.82
CA ALA A 515 -22.49 10.31 22.61
C ALA A 515 -22.01 11.00 23.89
N THR A 516 -22.61 10.72 25.06
CA THR A 516 -22.11 11.20 26.36
C THR A 516 -20.84 10.46 26.77
N ARG A 517 -20.58 9.30 26.17
CA ARG A 517 -19.40 8.46 26.40
C ARG A 517 -19.23 8.01 27.86
N ALA A 518 -20.33 7.94 28.60
CA ALA A 518 -20.31 7.49 30.00
C ALA A 518 -20.12 5.97 30.13
N VAL A 519 -20.61 5.19 29.15
CA VAL A 519 -20.59 3.72 29.19
C VAL A 519 -19.90 3.18 27.94
N VAL A 520 -18.80 2.46 28.14
CA VAL A 520 -18.12 1.71 27.08
C VAL A 520 -18.89 0.42 26.83
N GLN A 521 -19.38 0.27 25.60
CA GLN A 521 -20.06 -0.93 25.14
C GLN A 521 -19.05 -1.99 24.68
N GLY A 522 -17.95 -1.56 24.03
CA GLY A 522 -16.89 -2.45 23.60
C GLY A 522 -15.60 -1.71 23.27
N SER A 523 -14.50 -2.45 23.16
CA SER A 523 -13.18 -1.91 22.86
C SER A 523 -12.52 -2.67 21.72
N LEU A 524 -11.82 -1.94 20.87
CA LEU A 524 -10.98 -2.42 19.80
C LEU A 524 -9.55 -1.93 20.06
N TYR A 525 -8.60 -2.85 20.00
CA TYR A 525 -7.18 -2.54 20.06
C TYR A 525 -6.59 -2.74 18.67
N ALA A 526 -6.40 -1.66 17.92
CA ALA A 526 -5.99 -1.72 16.52
C ALA A 526 -4.75 -0.87 16.27
N ARG A 527 -4.06 -1.17 15.17
CA ARG A 527 -2.93 -0.38 14.66
C ARG A 527 -3.35 0.37 13.41
N PHE A 528 -3.34 1.69 13.51
CA PHE A 528 -3.60 2.56 12.36
C PHE A 528 -2.28 3.13 11.88
N ASN A 529 -1.67 2.48 10.88
CA ASN A 529 -0.48 3.00 10.22
C ASN A 529 -0.79 3.59 8.84
N GLY A 530 -2.04 3.53 8.34
CA GLY A 530 -2.44 4.11 7.05
C GLY A 530 -2.00 3.33 5.80
N PHE A 531 -1.23 2.26 5.98
CA PHE A 531 -0.67 1.43 4.91
C PHE A 531 -1.20 0.00 4.91
N THR A 532 -1.63 -0.53 6.05
CA THR A 532 -2.20 -1.88 6.19
C THR A 532 -3.52 -1.83 6.96
N ALA A 533 -4.43 -2.75 6.62
CA ALA A 533 -5.60 -3.04 7.44
C ALA A 533 -5.19 -3.79 8.71
N ASP A 534 -5.94 -3.60 9.80
CA ASP A 534 -5.82 -4.35 11.05
C ASP A 534 -6.94 -5.41 11.11
N GLU A 535 -6.73 -6.41 11.96
CA GLU A 535 -7.43 -7.68 11.89
C GLU A 535 -8.92 -7.53 12.20
N ASP A 536 -9.22 -6.51 12.99
CA ASP A 536 -10.53 -6.13 13.49
C ASP A 536 -10.88 -4.69 13.05
N ALA A 537 -10.09 -4.08 12.16
CA ALA A 537 -10.38 -2.78 11.56
C ALA A 537 -9.88 -2.67 10.11
N ILE A 538 -10.83 -2.76 9.17
CA ILE A 538 -10.55 -2.61 7.73
C ILE A 538 -11.00 -1.23 7.27
N GLN A 539 -10.09 -0.46 6.68
CA GLN A 539 -10.43 0.81 6.03
C GLN A 539 -11.10 0.51 4.67
N LEU A 540 -12.35 0.93 4.51
CA LEU A 540 -13.06 0.84 3.25
C LEU A 540 -12.70 2.00 2.32
N LYS A 541 -12.73 3.21 2.88
CA LYS A 541 -12.45 4.43 2.15
C LYS A 541 -11.50 5.33 2.91
N ASP A 542 -10.59 5.98 2.19
CA ASP A 542 -9.72 7.00 2.78
C ASP A 542 -10.47 8.31 3.05
N GLN A 543 -9.74 9.34 3.52
CA GLN A 543 -10.26 10.68 3.78
C GLN A 543 -10.82 11.40 2.54
N PHE A 544 -10.45 10.96 1.33
CA PHE A 544 -10.94 11.49 0.06
C PHE A 544 -12.09 10.64 -0.52
N ALA A 545 -12.60 9.71 0.29
CA ALA A 545 -13.62 8.72 -0.08
C ALA A 545 -13.17 7.74 -1.18
N ASN A 546 -11.88 7.62 -1.48
CA ASN A 546 -11.38 6.60 -2.40
C ASN A 546 -11.47 5.23 -1.75
N TRP A 547 -11.96 4.25 -2.51
CA TRP A 547 -11.97 2.86 -2.08
C TRP A 547 -10.55 2.31 -1.96
N ARG A 548 -10.23 1.63 -0.85
CA ARG A 548 -8.89 1.10 -0.57
C ARG A 548 -8.57 -0.23 -1.26
N GLY A 549 -9.56 -0.94 -1.80
CA GLY A 549 -9.33 -2.16 -2.58
C GLY A 549 -8.95 -1.88 -4.04
N VAL A 550 -8.60 -2.94 -4.77
CA VAL A 550 -8.28 -2.88 -6.21
C VAL A 550 -9.48 -2.70 -7.15
N GLY A 551 -10.71 -2.64 -6.61
CA GLY A 551 -11.93 -2.53 -7.40
C GLY A 551 -12.29 -3.82 -8.14
N GLN A 552 -13.17 -3.72 -9.13
CA GLN A 552 -13.54 -4.86 -9.97
C GLN A 552 -12.39 -5.24 -10.90
N ILE A 553 -11.96 -6.50 -10.81
CA ILE A 553 -11.06 -7.12 -11.75
C ILE A 553 -11.94 -7.93 -12.71
N SER A 554 -11.91 -7.61 -14.01
CA SER A 554 -12.69 -8.40 -14.97
C SER A 554 -12.09 -9.82 -15.02
N ASN A 555 -12.98 -10.81 -15.00
CA ASN A 555 -12.61 -12.23 -15.00
C ASN A 555 -12.57 -12.79 -16.44
N ASP A 556 -12.28 -11.95 -17.43
CA ASP A 556 -12.36 -12.36 -18.83
C ASP A 556 -11.27 -13.38 -19.19
#